data_AF-A0A7V1M1D8-F1
#
_entry.id   AF-A0A7V1M1D8-F1
#
_cell.length_a   1.000
_cell.length_b   1.000
_cell.length_c   1.000
_cell.angle_alpha   90.00
_cell.angle_beta   90.00
_cell.angle_gamma   90.00
#
_symmetry.space_group_name_H-M   'P 1'
#
loop_
_entity.id
_entity.type
_entity.pdbx_description
1 polymer ?
#
loop_
_entity_poly.entity_id
_entity_poly.type
_entity_poly.pdbx_seq_one_letter_code
_entity_poly.pdbx_strand_id
1 'polypeptide(L)'
;MVLCPYCGSLSHDLKVCSTCGGHFDMLSRQRSQNAMGPWFIRDQNKPFQPGCSYATLVRLVAAGRIKPETVLRGPSTRQFWTFARNTPGLANLLGACHACHAVVAKTATSCPSCKANFVIESDRQNLGLSPVHLLPGEADPETIARAIGGAPAAKPDPAPVNPTPHPKPTPASRSDAPKVQASTPTEKERATPAEPSGGLSPLVWAVGLFVVMMVGAGAWAWSYLHRPAEVAQSSNPPPPPPPAAAPAPVEADISESPPDTVPEPVPEPEPVVAEAPPEKSPEPEPEIEPPTPPDTAAYDRVLIGIVDGRLTDETAFQQAIESLSESDRERLTLLRQRRQSQLHLGR
;
A
#
# COMPACT_ATOMS: atom_id res chain seq x y z
N MET A 1 15.10 -18.82 19.57
CA MET A 1 14.18 -17.66 19.43
C MET A 1 14.52 -16.94 18.14
N VAL A 2 13.53 -16.45 17.41
CA VAL A 2 13.70 -15.73 16.14
C VAL A 2 12.89 -14.44 16.18
N LEU A 3 13.46 -13.32 15.74
CA LEU A 3 12.74 -12.06 15.60
C LEU A 3 11.82 -12.11 14.38
N CYS A 4 10.52 -11.89 14.58
CA CYS A 4 9.55 -11.89 13.50
C CYS A 4 9.73 -10.64 12.60
N PRO A 5 9.98 -10.79 11.28
CA PRO A 5 10.18 -9.67 10.38
C PRO A 5 8.87 -8.88 10.10
N TYR A 6 7.71 -9.42 10.49
CA TYR A 6 6.40 -8.83 10.19
C TYR A 6 5.85 -7.96 11.32
N CYS A 7 6.10 -8.30 12.58
CA CYS A 7 5.56 -7.55 13.73
C CYS A 7 6.60 -7.16 14.77
N GLY A 8 7.87 -7.53 14.58
CA GLY A 8 8.96 -7.22 15.50
C GLY A 8 8.93 -7.99 16.82
N SER A 9 7.99 -8.92 17.02
CA SER A 9 7.92 -9.74 18.23
C SER A 9 8.92 -10.91 18.18
N LEU A 10 9.48 -11.28 19.33
CA LEU A 10 10.28 -12.50 19.46
C LEU A 10 9.37 -13.72 19.44
N SER A 11 9.71 -14.71 18.63
CA SER A 11 8.99 -15.98 18.57
C SER A 11 9.86 -17.15 19.00
N HIS A 12 9.22 -18.13 19.64
CA HIS A 12 9.85 -19.39 20.04
C HIS A 12 9.80 -20.44 18.94
N ASP A 13 8.85 -20.33 18.00
CA ASP A 13 8.75 -21.20 16.83
C ASP A 13 9.68 -20.67 15.71
N LEU A 14 10.27 -21.58 14.95
CA LEU A 14 11.19 -21.32 13.83
C LEU A 14 10.47 -21.24 12.48
N LYS A 15 9.20 -21.64 12.40
CA LYS A 15 8.40 -21.67 11.17
C LYS A 15 7.35 -20.57 11.12
N VAL A 16 6.70 -20.27 12.24
CA VAL A 16 5.59 -19.31 12.31
C VAL A 16 5.73 -18.40 13.52
N CYS A 17 5.39 -17.12 13.38
CA CYS A 17 5.35 -16.21 14.51
C CYS A 17 4.17 -16.52 15.45
N SER A 18 4.48 -16.84 16.70
CA SER A 18 3.51 -17.03 17.80
C SER A 18 2.59 -15.82 18.08
N THR A 19 2.99 -14.60 17.69
CA THR A 19 2.19 -13.38 17.95
C THR A 19 1.29 -13.02 16.77
N CYS A 20 1.82 -13.01 15.55
CA CYS A 20 1.08 -12.52 14.37
C CYS A 20 0.65 -13.61 13.39
N GLY A 21 1.13 -14.85 13.56
CA GLY A 21 0.87 -15.98 12.66
C GLY A 21 1.64 -15.92 11.33
N GLY A 22 2.58 -14.99 11.17
CA GLY A 22 3.35 -14.87 9.93
C GLY A 22 4.37 -16.00 9.77
N HIS A 23 4.39 -16.65 8.60
CA HIS A 23 5.33 -17.73 8.28
C HIS A 23 6.72 -17.18 7.91
N PHE A 24 7.79 -17.82 8.39
CA PHE A 24 9.17 -17.36 8.21
C PHE A 24 9.85 -17.81 6.92
N ASP A 25 9.14 -18.53 6.05
CA ASP A 25 9.63 -18.98 4.75
C ASP A 25 9.86 -17.83 3.76
N MET A 26 10.68 -18.08 2.73
CA MET A 26 11.08 -17.07 1.75
C MET A 26 9.91 -16.54 0.91
N LEU A 27 8.92 -17.39 0.57
CA LEU A 27 7.78 -16.99 -0.24
C LEU A 27 6.85 -16.06 0.56
N SER A 28 6.61 -16.35 1.83
CA SER A 28 5.84 -15.49 2.73
C SER A 28 6.49 -14.12 2.94
N ARG A 29 7.83 -14.08 3.01
CA ARG A 29 8.60 -12.83 3.08
C ARG A 29 8.46 -12.01 1.80
N GLN A 30 8.64 -12.65 0.64
CA GLN A 30 8.49 -11.99 -0.66
C GLN A 30 7.05 -11.49 -0.87
N ARG A 31 6.04 -12.28 -0.50
CA ARG A 31 4.62 -11.88 -0.52
C ARG A 31 4.38 -10.64 0.33
N SER A 32 4.92 -10.63 1.54
CA SER A 32 4.82 -9.48 2.43
C SER A 32 5.50 -8.25 1.83
N GLN A 33 6.70 -8.40 1.27
CA GLN A 33 7.43 -7.32 0.62
C GLN A 33 6.72 -6.77 -0.62
N ASN A 34 6.08 -7.63 -1.41
CA ASN A 34 5.23 -7.22 -2.53
C ASN A 34 4.00 -6.43 -2.04
N ALA A 35 3.42 -6.87 -0.92
CA ALA A 35 2.28 -6.22 -0.30
C ALA A 35 2.64 -4.93 0.44
N MET A 36 3.92 -4.70 0.78
CA MET A 36 4.37 -3.50 1.48
C MET A 36 4.17 -2.23 0.64
N GLY A 37 3.89 -1.14 1.34
CA GLY A 37 3.70 0.17 0.72
C GLY A 37 3.49 1.27 1.75
N PRO A 38 3.15 2.49 1.29
CA PRO A 38 3.19 3.69 2.14
C PRO A 38 1.96 3.84 3.04
N TRP A 39 1.00 2.90 2.97
CA TRP A 39 -0.26 3.01 3.68
C TRP A 39 -0.28 2.21 4.96
N PHE A 40 -0.70 2.79 6.07
CA PHE A 40 -0.80 2.09 7.34
C PHE A 40 -2.24 2.05 7.82
N ILE A 41 -2.66 0.89 8.30
CA ILE A 41 -3.97 0.68 8.93
C ILE A 41 -3.73 0.64 10.44
N ARG A 42 -4.50 1.40 11.21
CA ARG A 42 -4.40 1.37 12.68
C ARG A 42 -5.10 0.13 13.21
N ASP A 43 -4.32 -0.86 13.62
CA ASP A 43 -4.79 -2.03 14.36
C ASP A 43 -4.14 -2.05 15.75
N GLN A 44 -4.96 -2.04 16.81
CA GLN A 44 -4.47 -2.06 18.19
C GLN A 44 -3.85 -3.41 18.56
N ASN A 45 -4.28 -4.49 17.91
CA ASN A 45 -3.74 -5.83 18.14
C ASN A 45 -2.43 -6.05 17.38
N LYS A 46 -2.17 -5.24 16.34
CA LYS A 46 -0.99 -5.33 15.48
C LYS A 46 -0.37 -3.95 15.25
N PRO A 47 0.11 -3.28 16.31
CA PRO A 47 0.56 -1.88 16.23
C PRO A 47 1.80 -1.68 15.35
N PHE A 48 2.59 -2.73 15.16
CA PHE A 48 3.84 -2.71 14.39
C PHE A 48 3.72 -3.39 13.02
N GLN A 49 2.49 -3.56 12.50
CA GLN A 49 2.33 -4.13 11.17
C GLN A 49 2.96 -3.19 10.13
N PRO A 50 3.71 -3.72 9.14
CA PRO A 50 4.26 -2.90 8.08
C PRO A 50 3.14 -2.23 7.29
N GLY A 51 3.46 -1.10 6.68
CA GLY A 51 2.56 -0.48 5.72
C GLY A 51 2.27 -1.41 4.54
N CYS A 52 1.16 -1.17 3.85
CA CYS A 52 0.69 -1.93 2.70
C CYS A 52 0.58 -1.06 1.45
N SER A 53 0.53 -1.69 0.28
CA SER A 53 0.35 -1.02 -1.00
C SER A 53 -1.11 -0.60 -1.20
N TYR A 54 -1.33 0.40 -2.04
CA TYR A 54 -2.69 0.84 -2.38
C TYR A 54 -3.53 -0.29 -3.00
N ALA A 55 -2.92 -1.14 -3.84
CA ALA A 55 -3.59 -2.33 -4.39
C ALA A 55 -4.07 -3.30 -3.29
N THR A 56 -3.32 -3.44 -2.20
CA THR A 56 -3.76 -4.21 -1.03
C THR A 56 -4.94 -3.54 -0.33
N LEU A 57 -4.95 -2.21 -0.18
CA LEU A 57 -6.12 -1.49 0.35
C LEU A 57 -7.37 -1.72 -0.51
N VAL A 58 -7.26 -1.64 -1.84
CA VAL A 58 -8.39 -1.90 -2.76
C VAL A 58 -8.96 -3.30 -2.54
N ARG A 59 -8.10 -4.33 -2.44
CA ARG A 59 -8.53 -5.71 -2.14
C ARG A 59 -9.21 -5.82 -0.78
N LEU A 60 -8.69 -5.15 0.25
CA LEU A 60 -9.29 -5.14 1.59
C LEU A 60 -10.63 -4.41 1.64
N VAL A 61 -10.82 -3.34 0.85
CA VAL A 61 -12.10 -2.65 0.67
C VAL A 61 -13.10 -3.57 -0.04
N ALA A 62 -12.68 -4.23 -1.13
CA ALA A 62 -13.52 -5.17 -1.86
C ALA A 62 -13.96 -6.35 -0.97
N ALA A 63 -13.08 -6.83 -0.09
CA ALA A 63 -13.36 -7.88 0.90
C ALA A 63 -14.17 -7.38 2.12
N GLY A 64 -14.55 -6.10 2.19
CA GLY A 64 -15.30 -5.52 3.31
C GLY A 64 -14.53 -5.45 4.64
N ARG A 65 -13.21 -5.60 4.60
CA ARG A 65 -12.33 -5.52 5.79
C ARG A 65 -12.04 -4.08 6.20
N ILE A 66 -12.01 -3.17 5.23
CA ILE A 66 -11.92 -1.72 5.48
C ILE A 66 -13.33 -1.13 5.42
N LYS A 67 -13.72 -0.50 6.53
CA LYS A 67 -14.99 0.20 6.71
C LYS A 67 -14.78 1.71 6.64
N PRO A 68 -15.84 2.52 6.45
CA PRO A 68 -15.76 3.98 6.50
C PRO A 68 -15.07 4.54 7.76
N GLU A 69 -15.20 3.84 8.89
CA GLU A 69 -14.64 4.19 10.20
C GLU A 69 -13.23 3.63 10.45
N THR A 70 -12.68 2.85 9.53
CA THR A 70 -11.31 2.35 9.65
C THR A 70 -10.33 3.53 9.64
N VAL A 71 -9.43 3.57 10.61
CA VAL A 71 -8.41 4.63 10.74
C VAL A 71 -7.16 4.20 10.00
N LEU A 72 -6.66 5.07 9.12
CA LEU A 72 -5.49 4.83 8.29
C LEU A 72 -4.69 6.11 8.03
N ARG A 73 -3.46 5.95 7.56
CA ARG A 73 -2.58 7.04 7.10
C ARG A 73 -1.87 6.62 5.82
N GLY A 74 -1.50 7.57 5.00
CA GLY A 74 -0.71 7.33 3.79
C GLY A 74 -0.36 8.62 3.03
N PRO A 75 0.10 8.50 1.79
CA PRO A 75 0.54 9.65 0.99
C PRO A 75 -0.55 10.71 0.82
N SER A 76 -1.78 10.32 0.51
CA SER A 76 -2.89 11.28 0.29
C SER A 76 -3.45 11.89 1.59
N THR A 77 -3.02 11.40 2.76
CA THR A 77 -3.44 11.93 4.07
C THR A 77 -2.41 12.87 4.67
N ARG A 78 -1.36 13.23 3.91
CA ARG A 78 -0.19 13.99 4.40
C ARG A 78 0.43 13.32 5.63
N GLN A 79 0.42 11.98 5.66
CA GLN A 79 0.91 11.14 6.76
C GLN A 79 0.14 11.27 8.09
N PHE A 80 -0.97 12.01 8.14
CA PHE A 80 -1.84 12.04 9.32
C PHE A 80 -2.80 10.85 9.34
N TRP A 81 -3.17 10.43 10.56
CA TRP A 81 -4.24 9.46 10.77
C TRP A 81 -5.59 10.08 10.45
N THR A 82 -6.38 9.41 9.62
CA THR A 82 -7.71 9.85 9.20
C THR A 82 -8.64 8.65 9.04
N PHE A 83 -9.95 8.90 9.00
CA PHE A 83 -10.93 7.87 8.67
C PHE A 83 -10.90 7.54 7.17
N ALA A 84 -11.18 6.29 6.82
CA ALA A 84 -11.18 5.84 5.43
C ALA A 84 -12.15 6.64 4.55
N ARG A 85 -13.32 7.01 5.09
CA ARG A 85 -14.31 7.86 4.40
C ARG A 85 -13.84 9.30 4.11
N ASN A 86 -12.78 9.76 4.78
CA ASN A 86 -12.20 11.09 4.61
C ASN A 86 -10.89 11.04 3.81
N THR A 87 -10.50 9.87 3.30
CA THR A 87 -9.20 9.67 2.63
C THR A 87 -9.34 9.86 1.12
N PRO A 88 -8.62 10.82 0.51
CA PRO A 88 -8.65 11.02 -0.94
C PRO A 88 -8.25 9.75 -1.70
N GLY A 89 -9.10 9.38 -2.67
CA GLY A 89 -9.01 8.20 -3.54
C GLY A 89 -9.24 6.83 -2.88
N LEU A 90 -9.52 6.78 -1.58
CA LEU A 90 -10.04 5.58 -0.92
C LEU A 90 -11.53 5.72 -0.62
N ALA A 91 -11.98 6.92 -0.25
CA ALA A 91 -13.38 7.19 0.09
C ALA A 91 -14.35 6.84 -1.06
N ASN A 92 -13.97 7.09 -2.31
CA ASN A 92 -14.80 6.76 -3.47
C ASN A 92 -15.00 5.24 -3.61
N LEU A 93 -14.01 4.41 -3.26
CA LEU A 93 -14.16 2.95 -3.25
C LEU A 93 -15.17 2.47 -2.20
N LEU A 94 -15.36 3.27 -1.14
CA LEU A 94 -16.37 3.09 -0.11
C LEU A 94 -17.72 3.72 -0.48
N GLY A 95 -17.83 4.33 -1.66
CA GLY A 95 -19.05 4.94 -2.17
C GLY A 95 -19.31 6.37 -1.69
N ALA A 96 -18.32 7.08 -1.14
CA ALA A 96 -18.48 8.44 -0.62
C ALA A 96 -17.38 9.40 -1.12
N CYS A 97 -17.72 10.68 -1.27
CA CYS A 97 -16.72 11.71 -1.54
C CYS A 97 -15.93 12.03 -0.26
N HIS A 98 -14.60 12.11 -0.37
CA HIS A 98 -13.74 12.45 0.78
C HIS A 98 -13.93 13.90 1.27
N ALA A 99 -14.41 14.81 0.43
CA ALA A 99 -14.53 16.23 0.74
C ALA A 99 -15.94 16.63 1.21
N CYS A 100 -16.99 16.25 0.47
CA CYS A 100 -18.37 16.64 0.78
C CYS A 100 -19.25 15.47 1.28
N HIS A 101 -18.71 14.26 1.33
CA HIS A 101 -19.43 13.04 1.74
C HIS A 101 -20.67 12.67 0.90
N ALA A 102 -20.87 13.31 -0.25
CA ALA A 102 -21.89 12.89 -1.21
C ALA A 102 -21.62 11.46 -1.69
N VAL A 103 -22.69 10.70 -1.94
CA VAL A 103 -22.61 9.35 -2.49
C VAL A 103 -22.03 9.42 -3.91
N VAL A 104 -21.02 8.60 -4.20
CA VAL A 104 -20.34 8.56 -5.50
C VAL A 104 -20.16 7.12 -5.96
N ALA A 105 -20.16 6.92 -7.28
CA ALA A 105 -19.84 5.62 -7.86
C ALA A 105 -18.38 5.25 -7.56
N LYS A 106 -18.12 3.97 -7.28
CA LYS A 106 -16.76 3.47 -6.95
C LYS A 106 -15.76 3.66 -8.09
N THR A 107 -16.24 3.71 -9.32
CA THR A 107 -15.46 3.92 -10.55
C THR A 107 -15.33 5.38 -10.96
N ALA A 108 -15.92 6.32 -10.21
CA ALA A 108 -15.81 7.74 -10.52
C ALA A 108 -14.35 8.22 -10.38
N THR A 109 -13.92 9.11 -11.28
CA THR A 109 -12.61 9.77 -11.23
C THR A 109 -12.65 11.09 -10.45
N SER A 110 -13.83 11.70 -10.32
CA SER A 110 -14.05 12.92 -9.54
C SER A 110 -15.47 12.96 -8.96
N CYS A 111 -15.66 13.76 -7.91
CA CYS A 111 -16.97 13.95 -7.29
C CYS A 111 -17.89 14.78 -8.19
N PRO A 112 -19.12 14.33 -8.51
CA PRO A 112 -20.06 15.12 -9.31
C PRO A 112 -20.49 16.42 -8.61
N SER A 113 -20.59 16.41 -7.28
CA SER A 113 -21.09 17.53 -6.46
C SER A 113 -20.05 18.62 -6.21
N CYS A 114 -18.85 18.27 -5.75
CA CYS A 114 -17.81 19.25 -5.36
C CYS A 114 -16.57 19.24 -6.26
N LYS A 115 -16.52 18.38 -7.29
CA LYS A 115 -15.39 18.24 -8.24
C LYS A 115 -14.06 17.80 -7.64
N ALA A 116 -14.05 17.28 -6.41
CA ALA A 116 -12.85 16.71 -5.81
C ALA A 116 -12.31 15.53 -6.64
N ASN A 117 -10.99 15.48 -6.88
CA ASN A 117 -10.32 14.44 -7.67
C ASN A 117 -10.12 13.16 -6.82
N PHE A 118 -10.28 11.99 -7.43
CA PHE A 118 -10.08 10.67 -6.82
C PHE A 118 -8.84 9.91 -7.34
N VAL A 119 -8.08 10.50 -8.27
CA VAL A 119 -6.83 9.90 -8.77
C VAL A 119 -5.80 9.85 -7.64
N ILE A 120 -5.22 8.66 -7.41
CA ILE A 120 -4.12 8.43 -6.47
C ILE A 120 -2.86 8.14 -7.27
N GLU A 121 -1.78 8.82 -6.90
CA GLU A 121 -0.43 8.47 -7.32
C GLU A 121 0.00 7.20 -6.59
N SER A 122 0.26 6.13 -7.35
CA SER A 122 0.74 4.86 -6.82
C SER A 122 2.25 4.89 -6.59
N ASP A 123 2.69 5.59 -5.54
CA ASP A 123 4.11 5.75 -5.25
C ASP A 123 4.65 4.66 -4.31
N ARG A 124 4.85 3.45 -4.85
CA ARG A 124 5.59 2.38 -4.16
C ARG A 124 7.10 2.55 -4.31
N GLN A 125 7.54 3.16 -5.40
CA GLN A 125 8.95 3.18 -5.81
C GLN A 125 9.80 4.07 -4.90
N ASN A 126 9.24 5.13 -4.31
CA ASN A 126 10.00 6.04 -3.45
C ASN A 126 10.24 5.52 -2.01
N LEU A 127 9.82 4.29 -1.70
CA LEU A 127 10.03 3.68 -0.38
C LEU A 127 11.30 2.83 -0.26
N GLY A 128 12.10 2.73 -1.33
CA GLY A 128 13.26 1.83 -1.36
C GLY A 128 12.90 0.34 -1.28
N LEU A 129 11.62 0.00 -1.54
CA LEU A 129 11.17 -1.39 -1.64
C LEU A 129 11.67 -2.00 -2.94
N SER A 130 12.16 -3.25 -2.89
CA SER A 130 12.51 -4.02 -4.08
C SER A 130 11.32 -4.10 -5.07
N PRO A 131 11.60 -4.26 -6.37
CA PRO A 131 10.57 -4.50 -7.38
C PRO A 131 9.59 -5.61 -6.95
N VAL A 132 8.33 -5.51 -7.41
CA VAL A 132 7.36 -6.57 -7.15
C VAL A 132 7.76 -7.78 -7.98
N HIS A 133 8.09 -8.89 -7.31
CA HIS A 133 8.37 -10.16 -7.98
C HIS A 133 7.10 -11.00 -8.01
N LEU A 134 6.72 -11.51 -9.18
CA LEU A 134 5.56 -12.40 -9.28
C LEU A 134 5.83 -13.69 -8.49
N LEU A 135 4.87 -14.10 -7.67
CA LEU A 135 4.95 -15.34 -6.91
C LEU A 135 4.36 -16.50 -7.71
N PRO A 136 4.90 -17.73 -7.57
CA PRO A 136 4.29 -18.91 -8.17
C PRO A 136 2.81 -19.04 -7.77
N GLY A 137 1.92 -19.10 -8.76
CA GLY A 137 0.48 -19.28 -8.58
C GLY A 137 -0.35 -18.01 -8.29
N GLU A 138 0.25 -16.82 -8.17
CA GLU A 138 -0.51 -15.57 -7.96
C GLU A 138 -0.84 -14.82 -9.25
N ALA A 139 -0.08 -15.05 -10.32
CA ALA A 139 -0.26 -14.35 -11.58
C ALA A 139 -1.03 -15.23 -12.57
N ASP A 140 -2.00 -14.63 -13.25
CA ASP A 140 -2.64 -15.22 -14.41
C ASP A 140 -1.55 -15.50 -15.48
N PRO A 141 -1.54 -16.66 -16.17
CA PRO A 141 -0.59 -16.95 -17.24
C PRO A 141 -0.38 -15.80 -18.23
N GLU A 142 -1.41 -15.00 -18.53
CA GLU A 142 -1.26 -13.82 -19.40
C GLU A 142 -0.39 -12.71 -18.77
N THR A 143 -0.51 -12.50 -17.45
CA THR A 143 0.32 -11.55 -16.70
C THR A 143 1.77 -12.03 -16.62
N ILE A 144 1.97 -13.34 -16.45
CA ILE A 144 3.29 -13.97 -16.47
C ILE A 144 3.93 -13.80 -17.85
N ALA A 145 3.18 -14.07 -18.93
CA ALA A 145 3.65 -13.90 -20.30
C ALA A 145 4.05 -12.45 -20.60
N ARG A 146 3.30 -11.45 -20.11
CA ARG A 146 3.67 -10.03 -20.26
C ARG A 146 4.91 -9.66 -19.46
N ALA A 147 5.10 -10.23 -18.27
CA ALA A 147 6.26 -9.95 -17.42
C ALA A 147 7.55 -10.60 -17.96
N ILE A 148 7.45 -11.82 -18.50
CA ILE A 148 8.58 -12.55 -19.09
C ILE A 148 8.89 -12.03 -20.51
N GLY A 149 7.87 -11.65 -21.26
CA GLY A 149 7.97 -11.18 -22.65
C GLY A 149 8.66 -9.83 -22.83
N GLY A 150 9.30 -9.29 -21.78
CA GLY A 150 10.19 -8.13 -21.91
C GLY A 150 9.52 -6.94 -22.57
N ALA A 151 8.26 -6.62 -22.21
CA ALA A 151 7.68 -5.34 -22.60
C ALA A 151 8.67 -4.25 -22.13
N PRO A 152 9.32 -3.51 -23.05
CA PRO A 152 10.37 -2.58 -22.70
C PRO A 152 9.78 -1.63 -21.67
N ALA A 153 10.48 -1.48 -20.53
CA ALA A 153 10.15 -0.53 -19.48
C ALA A 153 9.64 0.73 -20.16
N ALA A 154 8.36 1.04 -19.97
CA ALA A 154 7.67 2.11 -20.68
C ALA A 154 8.63 3.29 -20.75
N LYS A 155 9.00 3.69 -21.98
CA LYS A 155 9.92 4.81 -22.22
C LYS A 155 9.50 5.91 -21.23
N PRO A 156 10.43 6.45 -20.42
CA PRO A 156 10.09 7.52 -19.51
C PRO A 156 9.29 8.55 -20.31
N ASP A 157 8.10 8.90 -19.79
CA ASP A 157 7.23 9.88 -20.43
C ASP A 157 8.12 11.04 -20.90
N PRO A 158 8.00 11.46 -22.18
CA PRO A 158 8.81 12.54 -22.70
C PRO A 158 8.71 13.69 -21.69
N ALA A 159 9.87 14.15 -21.21
CA ALA A 159 9.97 15.20 -20.21
C ALA A 159 8.93 16.28 -20.52
N PRO A 160 8.16 16.76 -19.53
CA PRO A 160 7.07 17.71 -19.76
C PRO A 160 7.60 18.84 -20.62
N VAL A 161 7.10 18.90 -21.86
CA VAL A 161 7.46 19.96 -22.81
C VAL A 161 7.10 21.26 -22.11
N ASN A 162 8.14 22.03 -21.79
CA ASN A 162 8.01 23.33 -21.16
C ASN A 162 6.94 24.10 -21.94
N PRO A 163 5.82 24.54 -21.31
CA PRO A 163 4.78 25.21 -22.02
C PRO A 163 5.37 26.43 -22.71
N THR A 164 5.19 26.50 -24.03
CA THR A 164 5.57 27.62 -24.88
C THR A 164 5.13 28.91 -24.19
N PRO A 165 5.99 29.93 -24.05
CA PRO A 165 5.67 31.15 -23.31
C PRO A 165 4.42 31.79 -23.93
N HIS A 166 3.34 31.83 -23.15
CA HIS A 166 2.16 32.60 -23.52
C HIS A 166 2.58 34.07 -23.72
N PRO A 167 2.18 34.71 -24.82
CA PRO A 167 2.47 36.12 -25.04
C PRO A 167 1.85 36.95 -23.91
N LYS A 168 2.70 37.78 -23.33
CA LYS A 168 2.43 38.78 -22.31
C LYS A 168 1.13 39.54 -22.65
N PRO A 169 0.11 39.60 -21.78
CA PRO A 169 -1.05 40.45 -22.02
C PRO A 169 -0.59 41.91 -22.05
N THR A 170 -0.78 42.53 -23.20
CA THR A 170 -0.59 43.96 -23.46
C THR A 170 -1.45 44.76 -22.47
N PRO A 171 -0.88 45.74 -21.73
CA PRO A 171 -1.70 46.65 -20.94
C PRO A 171 -2.53 47.52 -21.87
N ALA A 172 -3.85 47.30 -21.85
CA ALA A 172 -4.79 48.13 -22.58
C ALA A 172 -4.76 49.56 -22.03
N SER A 173 -4.65 50.47 -23.00
CA SER A 173 -4.52 51.90 -22.86
C SER A 173 -5.65 52.52 -22.04
N ARG A 174 -5.23 53.41 -21.15
CA ARG A 174 -6.04 54.38 -20.43
C ARG A 174 -6.52 55.43 -21.45
N SER A 175 -7.82 55.46 -21.74
CA SER A 175 -8.45 56.58 -22.45
C SER A 175 -9.78 56.93 -21.80
N ASP A 176 -9.74 58.09 -21.16
CA ASP A 176 -10.75 59.14 -21.02
C ASP A 176 -12.22 58.84 -20.79
N ALA A 177 -12.73 59.55 -19.78
CA ALA A 177 -14.12 59.71 -19.41
C ALA A 177 -15.01 60.20 -20.56
N PRO A 178 -16.33 59.98 -20.43
CA PRO A 178 -17.17 61.16 -20.27
C PRO A 178 -18.19 61.05 -19.13
N LYS A 179 -18.36 62.20 -18.49
CA LYS A 179 -19.36 62.60 -17.51
C LYS A 179 -20.74 62.70 -18.18
N VAL A 180 -21.72 61.87 -17.82
CA VAL A 180 -23.16 62.17 -18.02
C VAL A 180 -24.02 61.51 -16.93
N GLN A 181 -24.50 62.38 -16.04
CA GLN A 181 -25.84 62.52 -15.45
C GLN A 181 -26.60 61.36 -14.81
N ALA A 182 -27.12 61.71 -13.64
CA ALA A 182 -28.11 61.01 -12.84
C ALA A 182 -29.43 60.76 -13.58
N SER A 183 -30.04 59.61 -13.31
CA SER A 183 -31.49 59.44 -13.24
C SER A 183 -31.82 58.34 -12.22
N THR A 184 -32.92 58.60 -11.53
CA THR A 184 -33.62 57.97 -10.41
C THR A 184 -33.93 56.47 -10.48
N PRO A 185 -34.33 55.86 -9.35
CA PRO A 185 -34.44 54.41 -9.16
C PRO A 185 -35.77 53.88 -9.71
N THR A 186 -35.73 52.69 -10.32
CA THR A 186 -36.92 51.89 -10.59
C THR A 186 -36.83 50.60 -9.79
N GLU A 187 -37.55 50.65 -8.67
CA GLU A 187 -38.18 49.57 -7.95
C GLU A 187 -38.51 48.38 -8.87
N LYS A 188 -37.83 47.25 -8.64
CA LYS A 188 -38.21 45.96 -9.19
C LYS A 188 -38.16 44.92 -8.09
N GLU A 189 -39.27 44.91 -7.38
CA GLU A 189 -39.89 43.80 -6.68
C GLU A 189 -39.40 42.43 -7.23
N ARG A 190 -38.62 41.71 -6.41
CA ARG A 190 -38.32 40.30 -6.66
C ARG A 190 -38.26 39.54 -5.34
N ALA A 191 -39.42 39.00 -4.99
CA ALA A 191 -39.67 37.74 -4.31
C ALA A 191 -38.69 37.35 -3.20
N THR A 192 -39.06 37.71 -1.98
CA THR A 192 -38.65 37.02 -0.75
C THR A 192 -39.05 35.54 -0.82
N PRO A 193 -38.14 34.59 -0.53
CA PRO A 193 -38.52 33.20 -0.34
C PRO A 193 -39.33 33.07 0.95
N ALA A 194 -40.51 32.46 0.84
CA ALA A 194 -41.39 32.14 1.95
C ALA A 194 -40.68 31.20 2.93
N GLU A 195 -40.49 31.67 4.17
CA GLU A 195 -40.13 30.81 5.30
C GLU A 195 -41.30 29.86 5.62
N PRO A 196 -41.07 28.54 5.75
CA PRO A 196 -42.08 27.63 6.25
C PRO A 196 -42.28 27.86 7.75
N SER A 197 -43.28 28.67 8.08
CA SER A 197 -43.80 28.92 9.44
C SER A 197 -44.58 27.70 9.97
N GLY A 198 -43.89 26.57 10.10
CA GLY A 198 -44.35 25.38 10.82
C GLY A 198 -43.67 25.26 12.18
N GLY A 199 -43.50 26.38 12.90
CA GLY A 199 -42.84 26.42 14.19
C GLY A 199 -43.71 25.78 15.27
N LEU A 200 -43.53 24.48 15.50
CA LEU A 200 -43.93 23.84 16.75
C LEU A 200 -43.38 24.67 17.91
N SER A 201 -44.29 25.16 18.76
CA SER A 201 -44.00 26.06 19.89
C SER A 201 -42.73 25.60 20.63
N PRO A 202 -41.83 26.52 21.02
CA PRO A 202 -40.59 26.19 21.74
C PRO A 202 -40.84 25.34 23.00
N LEU A 203 -42.05 25.40 23.55
CA LEU A 203 -42.50 24.57 24.66
C LEU A 203 -42.61 23.07 24.29
N VAL A 204 -43.02 22.74 23.06
CA VAL A 204 -43.11 21.34 22.59
C VAL A 204 -41.72 20.73 22.41
N TRP A 205 -40.75 21.51 21.93
CA TRP A 205 -39.35 21.09 21.84
C TRP A 205 -38.72 20.88 23.22
N ALA A 206 -39.00 21.77 24.18
CA ALA A 206 -38.50 21.64 25.54
C ALA A 206 -39.06 20.38 26.23
N VAL A 207 -40.35 20.09 26.07
CA VAL A 207 -40.98 18.87 26.61
C VAL A 207 -40.40 17.62 25.93
N GLY A 208 -40.21 17.64 24.60
CA GLY A 208 -39.60 16.53 23.87
C GLY A 208 -38.19 16.20 24.35
N LEU A 209 -37.34 17.22 24.55
CA LEU A 209 -36.00 17.06 25.08
C LEU A 209 -35.99 16.50 26.51
N PHE A 210 -36.92 16.95 27.35
CA PHE A 210 -37.02 16.47 28.73
C PHE A 210 -37.41 14.99 28.81
N VAL A 211 -38.36 14.55 27.97
CA VAL A 211 -38.77 13.14 27.88
C VAL A 211 -37.61 12.26 27.42
N VAL A 212 -36.86 12.69 26.39
CA VAL A 212 -35.68 11.94 25.90
C VAL A 212 -34.60 11.82 26.97
N MET A 213 -34.34 12.89 27.72
CA MET A 213 -33.39 12.89 28.84
C MET A 213 -33.83 11.92 29.97
N MET A 214 -35.11 11.91 30.33
CA MET A 214 -35.64 10.99 31.36
C MET A 214 -35.54 9.52 30.93
N VAL A 215 -35.86 9.20 29.67
CA VAL A 215 -35.73 7.83 29.14
C VAL A 215 -34.26 7.40 29.09
N GLY A 216 -33.36 8.29 28.65
CA GLY A 216 -31.92 8.02 28.62
C GLY A 216 -31.33 7.76 30.01
N ALA A 217 -31.69 8.58 31.00
CA ALA A 217 -31.25 8.40 32.38
C ALA A 217 -31.81 7.09 33.00
N GLY A 218 -33.07 6.77 32.72
CA GLY A 218 -33.69 5.52 33.16
C GLY A 218 -33.02 4.27 32.58
N ALA A 219 -32.74 4.27 31.27
CA ALA A 219 -32.03 3.17 30.61
C ALA A 219 -30.60 3.00 31.12
N TRP A 220 -29.90 4.11 31.39
CA TRP A 220 -28.56 4.09 31.97
C TRP A 220 -28.56 3.52 33.40
N ALA A 221 -29.48 3.98 34.25
CA ALA A 221 -29.62 3.48 35.62
C ALA A 221 -30.00 1.99 35.65
N TRP A 222 -30.92 1.56 34.78
CA TRP A 222 -31.28 0.15 34.63
C TRP A 222 -30.08 -0.70 34.23
N SER A 223 -29.29 -0.26 33.24
CA SER A 223 -28.07 -0.96 32.83
C SER A 223 -27.02 -1.02 33.94
N TYR A 224 -26.95 -0.01 34.81
CA TYR A 224 -26.01 0.01 35.92
C TYR A 224 -26.44 -0.94 37.05
N LEU A 225 -27.73 -0.97 37.38
CA LEU A 225 -28.31 -1.85 38.41
C LEU A 225 -28.33 -3.32 37.99
N HIS A 226 -28.48 -3.61 36.69
CA HIS A 226 -28.50 -4.97 36.15
C HIS A 226 -27.15 -5.44 35.59
N ARG A 227 -26.05 -4.70 35.82
CA ARG A 227 -24.73 -5.29 35.59
C ARG A 227 -24.58 -6.45 36.57
N PRO A 228 -24.47 -7.71 36.10
CA PRO A 228 -24.11 -8.80 37.00
C PRO A 228 -22.80 -8.39 37.67
N ALA A 229 -22.78 -8.46 38.99
CA ALA A 229 -21.54 -8.33 39.73
C ALA A 229 -20.65 -9.47 39.23
N GLU A 230 -19.80 -9.18 38.25
CA GLU A 230 -18.66 -10.03 37.93
C GLU A 230 -17.88 -10.10 39.24
N VAL A 231 -18.08 -11.24 39.89
CA VAL A 231 -17.38 -11.68 41.07
C VAL A 231 -15.93 -11.32 40.84
N ALA A 232 -15.39 -10.44 41.69
CA ALA A 232 -13.98 -10.17 41.80
C ALA A 232 -13.30 -11.51 42.07
N GLN A 233 -12.94 -12.20 40.99
CA GLN A 233 -12.38 -13.52 41.03
C GLN A 233 -10.92 -13.34 41.37
N SER A 234 -10.69 -13.38 42.68
CA SER A 234 -9.62 -14.10 43.32
C SER A 234 -8.23 -13.77 42.80
N SER A 235 -7.59 -12.86 43.53
CA SER A 235 -6.14 -12.80 43.69
C SER A 235 -5.63 -14.04 44.42
N ASN A 236 -5.81 -15.23 43.86
CA ASN A 236 -5.05 -16.39 44.26
C ASN A 236 -3.70 -16.32 43.54
N PRO A 237 -2.57 -16.33 44.27
CA PRO A 237 -1.27 -16.51 43.64
C PRO A 237 -1.26 -17.85 42.89
N PRO A 238 -0.58 -17.93 41.73
CA PRO A 238 -0.47 -19.19 40.99
C PRO A 238 0.11 -20.26 41.93
N PRO A 239 -0.48 -21.47 41.99
CA PRO A 239 0.10 -22.55 42.76
C PRO A 239 1.53 -22.83 42.26
N PRO A 240 2.46 -23.19 43.16
CA PRO A 240 3.81 -23.55 42.75
C PRO A 240 3.74 -24.67 41.70
N PRO A 241 4.63 -24.66 40.69
CA PRO A 241 4.67 -25.72 39.70
C PRO A 241 4.82 -27.07 40.41
N PRO A 242 4.05 -28.10 40.03
CA PRO A 242 4.20 -29.42 40.61
C PRO A 242 5.66 -29.87 40.44
N PRO A 243 6.26 -30.54 41.44
CA PRO A 243 7.60 -31.07 41.31
C PRO A 243 7.65 -31.95 40.06
N ALA A 244 8.69 -31.75 39.24
CA ALA A 244 8.90 -32.49 38.01
C ALA A 244 8.75 -33.99 38.28
N ALA A 245 7.64 -34.56 37.80
CA ALA A 245 7.42 -35.98 37.85
C ALA A 245 8.53 -36.64 37.02
N ALA A 246 9.27 -37.53 37.68
CA ALA A 246 10.23 -38.41 37.03
C ALA A 246 9.56 -39.13 35.85
N PRO A 247 10.27 -39.37 34.74
CA PRO A 247 9.71 -40.08 33.59
C PRO A 247 9.27 -41.48 34.02
N ALA A 248 7.97 -41.75 33.89
CA ALA A 248 7.42 -43.10 34.04
C ALA A 248 7.95 -43.99 32.90
N PRO A 249 8.18 -45.29 33.15
CA PRO A 249 8.63 -46.22 32.14
C PRO A 249 7.51 -46.45 31.12
N VAL A 250 7.88 -46.44 29.84
CA VAL A 250 7.01 -46.77 28.72
C VAL A 250 6.71 -48.26 28.79
N GLU A 251 5.55 -48.63 29.34
CA GLU A 251 4.95 -49.94 29.13
C GLU A 251 4.35 -49.97 27.73
N ALA A 252 4.89 -50.85 26.89
CA ALA A 252 4.32 -51.24 25.63
C ALA A 252 3.16 -52.21 25.92
N ASP A 253 1.93 -51.87 25.50
CA ASP A 253 0.85 -52.84 25.47
C ASP A 253 -0.08 -52.62 24.26
N ILE A 254 -0.04 -53.61 23.37
CA ILE A 254 -1.14 -54.30 22.66
C ILE A 254 -2.22 -53.39 22.04
N SER A 255 -2.18 -53.17 20.72
CA SER A 255 -2.87 -54.00 19.70
C SER A 255 -4.41 -53.95 19.81
N GLU A 256 -5.00 -52.95 19.15
CA GLU A 256 -6.41 -52.97 18.76
C GLU A 256 -6.49 -52.75 17.24
N SER A 257 -6.87 -53.81 16.53
CA SER A 257 -6.98 -53.86 15.08
C SER A 257 -8.22 -53.09 14.60
N PRO A 258 -8.11 -52.21 13.59
CA PRO A 258 -9.28 -51.69 12.88
C PRO A 258 -9.88 -52.74 11.94
N PRO A 259 -11.20 -52.67 11.66
CA PRO A 259 -11.91 -53.67 10.88
C PRO A 259 -11.49 -53.70 9.40
N ASP A 260 -11.44 -54.92 8.87
CA ASP A 260 -11.20 -55.28 7.47
C ASP A 260 -12.00 -54.40 6.50
N THR A 261 -11.30 -53.47 5.87
CA THR A 261 -11.76 -52.82 4.64
C THR A 261 -11.25 -53.66 3.49
N VAL A 262 -12.18 -54.36 2.83
CA VAL A 262 -11.95 -55.13 1.61
C VAL A 262 -11.27 -54.22 0.57
N PRO A 263 -10.05 -54.54 0.10
CA PRO A 263 -9.40 -53.76 -0.92
C PRO A 263 -10.14 -53.91 -2.26
N GLU A 264 -10.52 -52.77 -2.82
CA GLU A 264 -11.03 -52.62 -4.17
C GLU A 264 -9.96 -53.16 -5.16
N PRO A 265 -10.35 -53.92 -6.21
CA PRO A 265 -9.40 -54.52 -7.13
C PRO A 265 -8.61 -53.44 -7.88
N VAL A 266 -7.30 -53.44 -7.65
CA VAL A 266 -6.32 -52.65 -8.40
C VAL A 266 -6.43 -53.02 -9.88
N PRO A 267 -6.70 -52.06 -10.79
CA PRO A 267 -6.71 -52.35 -12.21
C PRO A 267 -5.33 -52.80 -12.68
N GLU A 268 -5.35 -53.90 -13.41
CA GLU A 268 -4.24 -54.57 -14.06
C GLU A 268 -3.43 -53.56 -14.91
N PRO A 269 -2.11 -53.46 -14.74
CA PRO A 269 -1.30 -52.51 -15.49
C PRO A 269 -1.31 -52.88 -16.98
N GLU A 270 -1.79 -51.96 -17.81
CA GLU A 270 -1.71 -52.07 -19.26
C GLU A 270 -0.25 -52.27 -19.71
N PRO A 271 -0.03 -53.08 -20.77
CA PRO A 271 1.31 -53.38 -21.26
C PRO A 271 2.00 -52.10 -21.71
N VAL A 272 3.12 -51.80 -21.05
CA VAL A 272 4.07 -50.74 -21.41
C VAL A 272 4.49 -50.97 -22.86
N VAL A 273 3.93 -50.15 -23.76
CA VAL A 273 4.40 -50.04 -25.14
C VAL A 273 5.84 -49.57 -25.07
N ALA A 274 6.74 -50.39 -25.60
CA ALA A 274 8.16 -50.07 -25.69
C ALA A 274 8.33 -48.75 -26.45
N GLU A 275 8.61 -47.67 -25.71
CA GLU A 275 9.07 -46.41 -26.26
C GLU A 275 10.37 -46.67 -27.03
N ALA A 276 10.37 -46.23 -28.28
CA ALA A 276 11.54 -46.26 -29.14
C ALA A 276 12.71 -45.52 -28.48
N PRO A 277 13.97 -45.92 -28.77
CA PRO A 277 15.15 -45.26 -28.22
C PRO A 277 15.08 -43.75 -28.47
N PRO A 278 15.33 -42.90 -27.47
CA PRO A 278 15.33 -41.46 -27.68
C PRO A 278 16.37 -41.12 -28.74
N GLU A 279 15.90 -40.56 -29.86
CA GLU A 279 16.74 -39.89 -30.83
C GLU A 279 17.62 -38.89 -30.08
N LYS A 280 18.92 -39.02 -30.29
CA LYS A 280 19.98 -38.23 -29.70
C LYS A 280 19.74 -36.77 -30.08
N SER A 281 19.10 -36.00 -29.19
CA SER A 281 18.98 -34.54 -29.34
C SER A 281 20.38 -33.98 -29.63
N PRO A 282 20.52 -33.14 -30.67
CA PRO A 282 21.80 -32.54 -31.00
C PRO A 282 22.32 -31.78 -29.77
N GLU A 283 23.53 -32.13 -29.38
CA GLU A 283 24.33 -31.44 -28.38
C GLU A 283 24.27 -29.94 -28.67
N PRO A 284 23.77 -29.10 -27.74
CA PRO A 284 23.60 -27.69 -27.99
C PRO A 284 24.97 -27.10 -28.31
N GLU A 285 25.08 -26.60 -29.53
CA GLU A 285 26.21 -25.85 -30.04
C GLU A 285 26.54 -24.75 -29.01
N PRO A 286 27.81 -24.60 -28.59
CA PRO A 286 28.18 -23.65 -27.54
C PRO A 286 27.70 -22.26 -27.94
N GLU A 287 26.72 -21.75 -27.19
CA GLU A 287 26.20 -20.40 -27.34
C GLU A 287 27.37 -19.43 -27.12
N ILE A 288 27.88 -18.89 -28.21
CA ILE A 288 28.93 -17.88 -28.20
C ILE A 288 28.27 -16.64 -27.56
N GLU A 289 28.52 -16.45 -26.26
CA GLU A 289 28.14 -15.21 -25.58
C GLU A 289 28.66 -14.04 -26.41
N PRO A 290 27.78 -13.12 -26.86
CA PRO A 290 28.22 -11.98 -27.63
C PRO A 290 29.25 -11.22 -26.79
N PRO A 291 30.40 -10.82 -27.37
CA PRO A 291 31.45 -10.19 -26.61
C PRO A 291 30.87 -8.98 -25.87
N THR A 292 30.90 -9.02 -24.54
CA THR A 292 30.57 -7.86 -23.72
C THR A 292 31.36 -6.68 -24.27
N PRO A 293 30.71 -5.57 -24.67
CA PRO A 293 31.42 -4.44 -25.26
C PRO A 293 32.48 -3.98 -24.26
N PRO A 294 33.75 -3.82 -24.69
CA PRO A 294 34.90 -3.61 -23.81
C PRO A 294 34.80 -2.36 -22.91
N ASP A 295 33.86 -1.46 -23.18
CA ASP A 295 33.71 -0.18 -22.49
C ASP A 295 32.87 -0.21 -21.21
N THR A 296 32.10 -1.28 -20.95
CA THR A 296 31.24 -1.34 -19.74
C THR A 296 32.05 -1.41 -18.44
N ALA A 297 33.14 -2.17 -18.44
CA ALA A 297 33.99 -2.30 -17.26
C ALA A 297 34.72 -0.99 -16.89
N ALA A 298 35.05 -0.16 -17.89
CA ALA A 298 35.66 1.14 -17.66
C ALA A 298 34.62 2.14 -17.10
N TYR A 299 33.41 2.16 -17.68
CA TYR A 299 32.30 2.99 -17.21
C TYR A 299 31.95 2.69 -15.74
N ASP A 300 31.81 1.41 -15.38
CA ASP A 300 31.43 1.00 -14.02
C ASP A 300 32.48 1.40 -12.98
N ARG A 301 33.77 1.32 -13.30
CA ARG A 301 34.84 1.77 -12.39
C ARG A 301 34.73 3.27 -12.09
N VAL A 302 34.45 4.10 -13.11
CA VAL A 302 34.28 5.54 -12.90
C VAL A 302 33.03 5.81 -12.08
N LEU A 303 31.92 5.13 -12.37
CA LEU A 303 30.67 5.29 -11.62
C LEU A 303 30.87 4.96 -10.14
N ILE A 304 31.52 3.83 -9.82
CA ILE A 304 31.85 3.45 -8.44
C ILE A 304 32.76 4.49 -7.80
N GLY A 305 33.78 4.99 -8.52
CA GLY A 305 34.66 6.05 -8.02
C GLY A 305 33.95 7.36 -7.70
N ILE A 306 32.91 7.73 -8.47
CA ILE A 306 32.03 8.86 -8.16
C ILE A 306 31.23 8.53 -6.89
N VAL A 307 30.60 7.34 -6.80
CA VAL A 307 29.73 6.93 -5.67
C VAL A 307 30.50 6.82 -4.34
N ASP A 308 31.74 6.37 -4.37
CA ASP A 308 32.59 6.23 -3.18
C ASP A 308 33.30 7.55 -2.80
N GLY A 309 33.22 8.58 -3.65
CA GLY A 309 33.91 9.85 -3.42
C GLY A 309 35.43 9.76 -3.60
N ARG A 310 35.93 8.74 -4.30
CA ARG A 310 37.36 8.59 -4.61
C ARG A 310 37.81 9.49 -5.77
N LEU A 311 36.87 9.93 -6.61
CA LEU A 311 37.08 10.84 -7.74
C LEU A 311 36.58 12.26 -7.45
N THR A 312 36.99 12.83 -6.33
CA THR A 312 36.68 14.23 -5.97
C THR A 312 37.51 15.22 -6.79
N ASP A 313 38.78 14.89 -7.02
CA ASP A 313 39.71 15.70 -7.80
C ASP A 313 39.32 15.75 -9.28
N GLU A 314 39.33 16.96 -9.87
CA GLU A 314 38.95 17.19 -11.26
C GLU A 314 39.89 16.48 -12.23
N THR A 315 41.19 16.50 -11.95
CA THR A 315 42.19 15.95 -12.87
C THR A 315 42.12 14.43 -12.88
N ALA A 316 41.95 13.80 -11.72
CA ALA A 316 41.74 12.35 -11.60
C ALA A 316 40.45 11.88 -12.29
N PHE A 317 39.37 12.67 -12.21
CA PHE A 317 38.13 12.37 -12.91
C PHE A 317 38.28 12.47 -14.43
N GLN A 318 38.87 13.56 -14.94
CA GLN A 318 39.07 13.76 -16.38
C GLN A 318 39.94 12.65 -16.99
N GLN A 319 41.01 12.25 -16.31
CA GLN A 319 41.86 11.15 -16.74
C GLN A 319 41.12 9.80 -16.76
N ALA A 320 40.20 9.58 -15.83
CA ALA A 320 39.44 8.33 -15.75
C ALA A 320 38.39 8.20 -16.87
N ILE A 321 37.84 9.32 -17.37
CA ILE A 321 36.82 9.30 -18.42
C ILE A 321 37.38 9.44 -19.84
N GLU A 322 38.67 9.77 -20.00
CA GLU A 322 39.30 10.00 -21.30
C GLU A 322 39.21 8.79 -22.25
N SER A 323 39.25 7.57 -21.69
CA SER A 323 39.13 6.32 -22.43
C SER A 323 37.70 5.93 -22.83
N LEU A 324 36.68 6.67 -22.37
CA LEU A 324 35.27 6.33 -22.59
C LEU A 324 34.69 6.96 -23.85
N SER A 325 33.56 6.40 -24.31
CA SER A 325 32.75 7.02 -25.36
C SER A 325 32.32 8.45 -24.98
N GLU A 326 32.05 9.31 -25.96
CA GLU A 326 31.62 10.70 -25.72
C GLU A 326 30.29 10.76 -24.96
N SER A 327 29.34 9.88 -25.30
CA SER A 327 28.06 9.76 -24.59
C SER A 327 28.22 9.38 -23.11
N ASP A 328 29.18 8.51 -22.81
CA ASP A 328 29.45 8.09 -21.43
C ASP A 328 30.14 9.19 -20.61
N ARG A 329 31.04 9.95 -21.25
CA ARG A 329 31.70 11.12 -20.66
C ARG A 329 30.67 12.18 -20.23
N GLU A 330 29.71 12.50 -21.09
CA GLU A 330 28.64 13.45 -20.75
C GLU A 330 27.80 12.97 -19.55
N ARG A 331 27.40 11.69 -19.57
CA ARG A 331 26.57 11.10 -18.52
C ARG A 331 27.28 11.08 -17.17
N LEU A 332 28.55 10.69 -17.13
CA LEU A 332 29.35 10.65 -15.90
C LEU A 332 29.65 12.06 -15.36
N THR A 333 29.86 13.04 -16.24
CA THR A 333 30.05 14.46 -15.87
C THR A 333 28.81 15.01 -15.15
N LEU A 334 27.61 14.74 -15.68
CA LEU A 334 26.35 15.18 -15.08
C LEU A 334 26.12 14.52 -13.71
N LEU A 335 26.43 13.23 -13.58
CA LEU A 335 26.33 12.52 -12.29
C LEU A 335 27.28 13.11 -11.24
N ARG A 336 28.53 13.43 -11.62
CA ARG A 336 29.50 14.05 -10.71
C ARG A 336 29.06 15.45 -10.27
N GLN A 337 28.56 16.29 -11.18
CA GLN A 337 28.00 17.61 -10.85
C GLN A 337 26.81 17.52 -9.88
N ARG A 338 25.91 16.55 -10.10
CA ARG A 338 24.76 16.33 -9.20
C ARG A 338 25.22 15.93 -7.80
N ARG A 339 26.22 15.05 -7.70
CA ARG A 339 26.79 14.64 -6.40
C ARG A 339 27.48 15.81 -5.69
N GLN A 340 28.28 16.61 -6.38
CA GLN A 340 28.91 17.80 -5.80
C GLN A 340 27.86 18.78 -5.26
N SER A 341 26.76 18.97 -5.99
CA SER A 341 25.64 19.79 -5.55
C SER A 341 24.97 19.22 -4.28
N GLN A 342 24.82 17.89 -4.17
CA GLN A 342 24.28 17.24 -2.98
C GLN A 342 25.19 17.43 -1.76
N LEU A 343 26.52 17.27 -1.94
CA LEU A 343 27.50 17.50 -0.88
C LEU A 343 27.49 18.97 -0.40
N HIS A 344 27.37 19.93 -1.32
CA HIS A 344 27.26 21.35 -0.96
C HIS A 344 26.00 21.67 -0.14
N LEU A 345 24.91 20.93 -0.37
CA LEU A 345 23.67 21.02 0.39
C LEU A 345 23.69 20.21 1.71
N GLY A 346 24.81 19.56 2.05
CA GLY A 346 24.96 18.75 3.25
C GLY A 346 24.08 17.49 3.26
N ARG A 347 23.77 16.93 2.09
CA ARG A 347 22.95 15.72 1.93
C ARG A 347 23.75 14.46 1.71
#